data_AF-A0A101PVV9-F1
#
_entry.id   AF-A0A101PVV9-F1
#
_cell.length_a   1.000
_cell.length_b   1.000
_cell.length_c   1.000
_cell.angle_alpha   90.00
_cell.angle_beta   90.00
_cell.angle_gamma   90.00
#
_symmetry.space_group_name_H-M   'P 1'
#
loop_
_entity.id
_entity.type
_entity.pdbx_description
1 polymer ?
#
loop_
_entity_poly.entity_id
_entity_poly.type
_entity_poly.pdbx_seq_one_letter_code
_entity_poly.pdbx_strand_id
1 'polypeptide(L)' 'MGIPGIRVTEPAEREKAVRRAFDTPGPVLLDVLANPDEVAVPAKPTVEQGWGFAVAKVKEIVRSHGDDGSA' A
#
# COMPACT_ATOMS: atom_id res chain seq x y z
N MET A 1 1.83 25.04 10.08
CA MET A 1 1.54 23.82 10.87
C MET A 1 2.70 23.61 11.83
N GLY A 2 2.45 23.55 13.14
CA GLY A 2 3.51 23.51 14.18
C GLY A 2 3.88 22.10 14.66
N ILE A 3 3.62 21.06 13.84
CA ILE A 3 3.87 19.66 14.18
C ILE A 3 5.20 19.24 13.54
N PRO A 4 6.16 18.68 14.31
CA PRO A 4 7.38 18.08 13.76
C PRO A 4 7.06 17.06 12.66
N GLY A 5 7.75 17.19 11.52
CA GLY A 5 7.64 16.27 10.38
C GLY A 5 8.90 15.44 10.18
N ILE A 6 8.73 14.16 9.92
CA ILE A 6 9.79 13.21 9.55
C ILE A 6 9.36 12.54 8.26
N ARG A 7 10.16 12.66 7.19
CA ARG A 7 9.91 11.96 5.93
C ARG A 7 10.94 10.86 5.72
N VAL A 8 10.48 9.69 5.33
CA VAL A 8 11.30 8.51 5.03
C VAL A 8 11.10 8.14 3.57
N THR A 9 12.17 8.23 2.79
CA THR A 9 12.20 7.79 1.39
C THR A 9 13.08 6.57 1.18
N GLU A 10 13.98 6.30 2.13
CA GLU A 10 14.88 5.15 2.07
C GLU A 10 14.48 4.07 3.08
N PRO A 11 14.29 2.80 2.65
CA PRO A 11 13.86 1.73 3.54
C PRO A 11 14.77 1.50 4.76
N ALA A 12 16.06 1.77 4.61
CA ALA A 12 17.05 1.63 5.68
C ALA A 12 16.85 2.62 6.84
N GLU A 13 16.17 3.75 6.60
CA GLU A 13 15.97 4.80 7.60
C GLU A 13 14.71 4.60 8.45
N ARG A 14 13.80 3.71 8.02
CA ARG A 14 12.52 3.38 8.66
C ARG A 14 12.62 3.27 10.18
N GLU A 15 13.50 2.41 10.66
CA GLU A 15 13.52 2.04 12.07
C GLU A 15 14.03 3.18 12.95
N LYS A 16 15.01 3.93 12.45
CA LYS A 16 15.53 5.14 13.10
C LYS A 16 14.46 6.24 13.13
N ALA A 17 13.73 6.42 12.04
CA ALA A 17 12.67 7.42 11.92
C ALA A 17 11.50 7.12 12.87
N VAL A 18 11.08 5.85 12.98
CA VAL A 18 10.05 5.42 13.93
C VAL A 18 10.48 5.67 15.37
N ARG A 19 11.72 5.31 15.75
CA ARG A 19 12.25 5.61 17.08
C ARG A 19 12.21 7.11 17.39
N ARG A 20 12.74 7.93 16.47
CA ARG A 20 12.74 9.39 16.62
C ARG A 20 11.33 9.96 16.76
N ALA A 21 10.35 9.43 16.04
CA ALA A 21 8.96 9.87 16.16
C ALA A 21 8.40 9.61 17.55
N PHE A 22 8.66 8.43 18.14
CA PHE A 22 8.23 8.10 19.49
C PHE A 22 8.98 8.86 20.59
N ASP A 23 10.26 9.17 20.38
CA ASP A 23 11.08 9.91 21.33
C ASP A 23 10.78 11.42 21.34
N THR A 24 10.07 11.93 20.33
CA THR A 24 9.73 13.36 20.23
C THR A 24 8.50 13.65 21.09
N PRO A 25 8.59 14.54 22.11
CA PRO A 25 7.43 14.91 22.91
C PRO A 25 6.36 15.62 22.07
N GLY A 26 5.12 15.13 22.16
CA GLY A 26 3.99 15.72 21.46
C GLY A 26 3.69 15.07 20.10
N PRO A 27 2.79 15.65 19.30
CA PRO A 27 2.41 15.08 18.01
C PRO A 27 3.57 15.13 17.02
N VAL A 28 3.70 14.09 16.19
CA VAL A 28 4.66 14.02 15.09
C VAL A 28 3.95 13.49 13.84
N LEU A 29 4.25 14.09 12.69
CA LEU A 29 3.89 13.54 11.39
C LEU A 29 5.06 12.70 10.87
N LEU A 30 4.87 11.39 10.78
CA LEU A 30 5.81 10.47 10.13
C LEU A 30 5.24 10.09 8.75
N ASP A 31 5.85 10.61 7.70
CA ASP A 31 5.53 10.38 6.30
C ASP A 31 6.49 9.33 5.71
N VAL A 32 5.98 8.18 5.27
CA VAL A 32 6.79 7.06 4.79
C VAL A 32 6.37 6.73 3.35
N LEU A 33 7.31 6.87 2.42
CA LEU A 33 7.10 6.45 1.04
C LEU A 33 7.11 4.92 0.97
N ALA A 34 5.95 4.33 0.71
CA ALA A 34 5.78 2.91 0.51
C ALA A 34 5.87 2.54 -0.98
N ASN A 35 6.15 1.26 -1.27
CA ASN A 35 6.10 0.75 -2.63
C ASN A 35 4.63 0.63 -3.09
N PRO A 36 4.20 1.36 -4.15
CA PRO A 36 2.81 1.30 -4.62
C PRO A 36 2.45 -0.05 -5.26
N ASP A 37 3.44 -0.83 -5.70
CA ASP A 37 3.23 -2.14 -6.32
C ASP A 37 3.19 -3.29 -5.30
N GLU A 38 3.28 -2.98 -4.01
CA GLU A 38 3.21 -4.00 -2.96
C GLU A 38 1.79 -4.56 -2.87
N VAL A 39 1.65 -5.84 -3.20
CA VAL A 39 0.35 -6.53 -3.12
C VAL A 39 0.00 -6.68 -1.64
N ALA A 40 -1.08 -6.03 -1.20
CA ALA A 40 -1.66 -6.24 0.12
C ALA A 40 -2.26 -7.65 0.21
N VAL A 41 -1.42 -8.64 0.52
CA VAL A 41 -1.87 -10.02 0.76
C VAL A 41 -2.45 -10.09 2.18
N PRO A 42 -3.73 -10.44 2.35
CA PRO A 42 -4.30 -10.62 3.68
C PRO A 42 -3.53 -11.71 4.44
N ALA A 43 -3.31 -11.53 5.74
CA ALA A 43 -2.50 -12.41 6.57
C ALA A 43 -2.91 -13.89 6.57
N LYS A 44 -4.12 -14.22 6.08
CA LYS A 44 -4.64 -15.58 5.92
C LYS A 44 -5.58 -15.63 4.71
N PRO A 45 -5.08 -15.79 3.47
CA PRO A 45 -5.98 -16.03 2.35
C PRO A 45 -6.63 -17.39 2.56
N THR A 46 -7.94 -17.42 2.80
CA THR A 46 -8.67 -18.69 2.66
C THR A 46 -8.71 -19.04 1.17
N VAL A 47 -8.75 -20.34 0.84
CA VAL A 47 -8.89 -20.80 -0.55
C VAL A 47 -10.10 -20.13 -1.23
N GLU A 48 -11.16 -19.90 -0.47
CA GLU A 48 -12.37 -19.20 -0.90
C GLU A 48 -12.12 -17.74 -1.31
N GLN A 49 -11.29 -17.00 -0.56
CA GLN A 49 -10.89 -15.63 -0.91
C GLN A 49 -9.99 -15.59 -2.16
N GLY A 50 -9.09 -16.57 -2.31
CA GLY A 50 -8.26 -16.71 -3.51
C GLY A 50 -9.08 -16.96 -4.78
N TRP A 51 -10.17 -17.74 -4.66
CA TRP A 51 -11.08 -18.02 -5.77
C TRP A 51 -11.84 -16.77 -6.23
N GLY A 52 -12.36 -15.98 -5.28
CA GLY A 52 -13.05 -14.72 -5.58
C GLY A 52 -12.15 -13.72 -6.33
N PHE A 53 -10.88 -13.62 -5.90
CA PHE A 53 -9.87 -12.79 -6.56
C PHE A 53 -9.57 -13.27 -7.99
N ALA A 54 -9.36 -14.57 -8.20
CA ALA A 54 -9.11 -15.15 -9.51
C ALA A 54 -10.27 -14.90 -10.49
N VAL A 55 -11.51 -15.11 -10.04
CA VAL A 55 -12.72 -14.84 -10.86
C VAL A 55 -12.83 -13.36 -11.22
N ALA A 56 -12.52 -12.45 -10.28
CA ALA A 56 -12.53 -11.01 -10.54
C ALA A 56 -11.49 -10.61 -11.60
N LYS A 57 -10.25 -11.11 -11.50
CA LYS A 57 -9.18 -10.84 -12.49
C LYS A 57 -9.51 -11.39 -13.88
N VAL A 58 -10.10 -12.58 -13.96
CA VAL A 58 -10.56 -13.14 -15.25
C VAL A 58 -11.65 -12.27 -15.87
N LYS A 59 -12.62 -11.80 -15.08
CA LYS A 59 -13.69 -10.90 -15.57
C LYS A 59 -13.15 -9.54 -16.03
N GLU A 60 -12.16 -9.00 -15.33
CA GLU A 60 -11.48 -7.75 -15.70
C GLU A 60 -10.77 -7.89 -17.04
N ILE A 61 -10.01 -8.98 -17.25
CA ILE A 61 -9.34 -9.27 -18.53
C ILE A 61 -10.35 -9.38 -19.66
N VAL A 62 -11.46 -10.11 -19.46
CA VAL A 62 -12.51 -10.28 -20.47
C VAL A 62 -13.21 -8.97 -20.80
N ARG A 63 -13.50 -8.12 -19.80
CA ARG A 63 -14.08 -6.78 -20.05
C ARG A 63 -13.10 -5.85 -20.75
N SER A 64 -11.83 -5.87 -20.37
CA SER A 64 -10.79 -5.04 -20.99
C SER A 64 -10.63 -5.35 -22.48
N HIS A 65 -10.73 -6.62 -22.90
CA HIS A 65 -10.67 -6.99 -24.32
C HIS A 65 -11.99 -6.73 -25.09
N GLY A 66 -13.06 -6.36 -24.40
CA GLY A 66 -14.36 -6.08 -24.99
C GLY A 66 -14.62 -4.60 -25.32
N ASP A 67 -13.84 -3.68 -24.73
CA ASP A 67 -13.99 -2.22 -24.89
C ASP A 67 -13.04 -1.62 -25.95
N ASP A 68 -12.21 -2.44 -26.61
CA ASP A 68 -11.27 -2.01 -27.67
C ASP A 68 -11.96 -1.85 -29.05
N GLY A 69 -13.29 -1.69 -29.09
CA GLY A 69 -14.11 -1.83 -30.29
C GLY A 69 -15.34 -0.92 -30.36
N SER A 70 -15.22 0.38 -30.06
CA SER A 70 -16.12 1.39 -30.62
C SER A 70 -15.46 2.78 -30.63
N ALA A 71 -14.92 3.13 -31.80
CA ALA A 71 -14.73 4.51 -32.25
C ALA A 71 -15.69 4.75 -33.43
#